data_AF-A0A2S2N7P5-F1
#
_entry.id   AF-A0A2S2N7P5-F1
#
_cell.length_a   1.000
_cell.length_b   1.000
_cell.length_c   1.000
_cell.angle_alpha   90.00
_cell.angle_beta   90.00
_cell.angle_gamma   90.00
#
_symmetry.space_group_name_H-M   'P 1'
#
loop_
_entity.id
_entity.type
_entity.pdbx_description
1 polymer ?
#
loop_
_entity_poly.entity_id
_entity_poly.type
_entity_poly.pdbx_seq_one_letter_code
_entity_poly.pdbx_strand_id
1 'polypeptide(L)'
;MGEKFEGFEGCFNMTFNASNNIPLLYLRDMNINRKEVEIKIAKGTVSKNDIMGQLKFELQLFDSLLKKIDSKTREMKCCTVLNNVISILTKRINNLWNTIYLLFDINDELEPEILNVSEDFLTSRCSTCANCEVSIQRIISSIEIITFKDDAVFNFSSSDFPKILQTTGFVDKTLMIKEVFRNKNIKGTVITAPRKYGKSTNLTMLKYFLEIQVDSLGKPITKAKSGKPIIDTSNYELFKTLKISKEAKIMNEHFGKHPVMYANFKTENVINSYSSVIEGYKEIVHKSFELHKYLQISNKLSNEQRKMSKLWCGSASYKKIDCNEVSLGLRSLCKFLTKHYNKPCFVLIDELDSLTITGIIAETLVTDYKNIFVFLKQILAFLKNNKYVYRAFVTGKSVYNIHGLVPSCIEIQPFSNFHGFTDFFGLTNNELEYLFKKPEFKVVTTIEEVKAYYGAYNKIDVLTKAKKQIYCMWSVLNVLKRRRIDNYWQDFGTFFCNFSVPSIRSIMEKLLANESIVVMFYDSTESKTYPTPPPVFKPSENHLNKNSLNYLFNMLLDLGYLTCSTASLLVLDLQNSTNSYIGYIKIPNEEIRHDVDSKIALLS
;
A
#
# COMPACT_ATOMS: atom_id res chain seq x y z
N MET A 1 32.93 5.09 18.74
CA MET A 1 33.83 4.01 19.21
C MET A 1 32.96 2.87 19.69
N GLY A 2 33.26 1.64 19.27
CA GLY A 2 32.32 0.54 19.13
C GLY A 2 31.78 -0.06 20.43
N GLU A 3 30.50 -0.44 20.38
CA GLU A 3 30.00 -1.58 21.15
C GLU A 3 30.59 -2.85 20.54
N LYS A 4 31.39 -3.55 21.34
CA LYS A 4 31.95 -4.84 21.00
C LYS A 4 30.81 -5.85 20.82
N PHE A 5 30.84 -6.55 19.69
CA PHE A 5 30.15 -7.82 19.47
C PHE A 5 30.76 -8.92 20.36
N GLU A 6 30.62 -8.82 21.68
CA GLU A 6 30.96 -9.88 22.63
C GLU A 6 29.90 -10.99 22.53
N GLY A 7 30.11 -11.88 21.56
CA GLY A 7 29.25 -13.04 21.29
C GLY A 7 29.61 -13.76 19.99
N PHE A 8 30.30 -13.08 19.06
CA PHE A 8 30.72 -13.66 17.78
C PHE A 8 32.11 -14.33 17.83
N GLU A 9 33.04 -13.87 18.67
CA GLU A 9 34.41 -14.40 18.69
C GLU A 9 34.52 -15.83 19.27
N GLY A 10 33.66 -16.18 20.24
CA GLY A 10 33.70 -17.51 20.86
C GLY A 10 33.12 -18.65 20.02
N CYS A 11 32.31 -18.35 19.01
CA CYS A 11 31.59 -19.37 18.22
C CYS A 11 32.37 -19.86 16.98
N PHE A 12 33.45 -19.17 16.61
CA PHE A 12 34.29 -19.50 15.44
C PHE A 12 35.76 -19.74 15.82
N ASN A 13 36.02 -20.47 16.91
CA ASN A 13 37.28 -21.23 16.99
C ASN A 13 37.17 -22.50 16.12
N MET A 14 36.86 -22.32 14.83
CA MET A 14 37.33 -23.27 13.84
C MET A 14 38.82 -22.99 13.68
N THR A 15 39.66 -23.97 14.00
CA THR A 15 41.08 -23.97 13.62
C THR A 15 41.15 -23.89 12.09
N PHE A 16 41.13 -22.68 11.55
CA PHE A 16 41.41 -22.40 10.16
C PHE A 16 42.92 -22.28 10.01
N ASN A 17 43.49 -23.16 9.21
CA ASN A 17 44.87 -23.02 8.77
C ASN A 17 44.96 -21.69 8.01
N ALA A 18 45.84 -20.78 8.47
CA ALA A 18 45.91 -19.37 8.08
C ALA A 18 46.32 -19.10 6.61
N SER A 19 46.24 -20.11 5.74
CA SER A 19 46.63 -20.07 4.33
C SER A 19 45.46 -19.93 3.35
N ASN A 20 44.20 -19.88 3.79
CA ASN A 20 43.04 -19.75 2.90
C ASN A 20 41.95 -18.78 3.43
N ASN A 21 42.19 -17.47 3.29
CA ASN A 21 41.30 -16.38 3.75
C ASN A 21 40.02 -16.16 2.90
N ILE A 22 39.85 -16.93 1.82
CA ILE A 22 38.79 -16.72 0.82
C ILE A 22 37.36 -16.82 1.40
N PRO A 23 37.01 -17.78 2.30
CA PRO A 23 35.65 -17.86 2.84
C PRO A 23 35.28 -16.73 3.81
N LEU A 24 36.25 -16.20 4.56
CA LEU A 24 36.04 -15.05 5.46
C LEU A 24 35.87 -13.76 4.65
N LEU A 25 36.62 -13.60 3.55
CA LEU A 25 36.43 -12.52 2.60
C LEU A 25 35.03 -12.60 1.96
N TYR A 26 34.60 -13.79 1.56
CA TYR A 26 33.25 -14.01 1.03
C TYR A 26 32.14 -13.62 2.03
N LEU A 27 32.23 -14.07 3.29
CA LEU A 27 31.26 -13.70 4.34
C LEU A 27 31.29 -12.20 4.68
N ARG A 28 32.47 -11.57 4.62
CA ARG A 28 32.62 -10.13 4.79
C ARG A 28 31.93 -9.37 3.67
N ASP A 29 32.21 -9.73 2.42
CA ASP A 29 31.60 -9.13 1.23
C ASP A 29 30.08 -9.31 1.23
N MET A 30 29.59 -10.48 1.68
CA MET A 30 28.16 -10.71 1.88
C MET A 30 27.53 -9.75 2.89
N ASN A 31 28.18 -9.55 4.05
CA ASN A 31 27.67 -8.60 5.04
C ASN A 31 27.75 -7.15 4.55
N ILE A 32 28.74 -6.81 3.72
CA ILE A 32 28.83 -5.50 3.06
C ILE A 32 27.66 -5.32 2.09
N ASN A 33 27.46 -6.26 1.16
CA ASN A 33 26.35 -6.22 0.19
C ASN A 33 25.00 -6.14 0.88
N ARG A 34 24.80 -6.91 1.96
CA ARG A 34 23.59 -6.85 2.77
C ARG A 34 23.39 -5.46 3.37
N LYS A 35 24.42 -4.87 3.97
CA LYS A 35 24.35 -3.49 4.50
C LYS A 35 24.02 -2.50 3.40
N GLU A 36 24.59 -2.65 2.20
CA GLU A 36 24.24 -1.81 1.06
C GLU A 36 22.75 -1.95 0.66
N VAL A 37 22.21 -3.17 0.66
CA VAL A 37 20.79 -3.41 0.41
C VAL A 37 19.91 -2.83 1.52
N GLU A 38 20.28 -2.99 2.79
CA GLU A 38 19.57 -2.39 3.93
C GLU A 38 19.61 -0.85 3.86
N ILE A 39 20.74 -0.26 3.44
CA ILE A 39 20.85 1.19 3.19
C ILE A 39 19.96 1.60 2.01
N LYS A 40 19.94 0.84 0.91
CA LYS A 40 19.04 1.11 -0.23
C LYS A 40 17.57 1.00 0.18
N ILE A 41 17.22 0.03 1.03
CA ILE A 41 15.88 -0.14 1.59
C ILE A 41 15.54 1.11 2.42
N ALA A 42 16.38 1.47 3.40
CA ALA A 42 16.18 2.64 4.24
C ALA A 42 16.03 3.93 3.41
N LYS A 43 16.79 4.02 2.30
CA LYS A 43 16.73 5.16 1.37
C LYS A 43 15.53 5.14 0.42
N GLY A 44 14.76 4.05 0.37
CA GLY A 44 13.67 3.87 -0.60
C GLY A 44 14.14 3.80 -2.06
N THR A 45 15.43 3.53 -2.30
CA THR A 45 16.03 3.43 -3.64
C THR A 45 16.29 1.99 -4.06
N VAL A 46 15.89 1.03 -3.23
CA VAL A 46 16.06 -0.40 -3.50
C VAL A 46 15.17 -0.83 -4.65
N SER A 47 15.71 -1.60 -5.59
CA SER A 47 14.93 -2.25 -6.64
C SER A 47 14.51 -3.66 -6.22
N LYS A 48 13.47 -4.22 -6.86
CA LYS A 48 13.10 -5.63 -6.67
C LYS A 48 14.30 -6.56 -6.93
N ASN A 49 15.11 -6.23 -7.93
CA ASN A 49 16.31 -7.00 -8.29
C ASN A 49 17.39 -6.96 -7.21
N ASP A 50 17.58 -5.83 -6.51
CA ASP A 50 18.54 -5.74 -5.40
C ASP A 50 18.16 -6.72 -4.28
N ILE A 51 16.89 -6.73 -3.85
CA ILE A 51 16.45 -7.61 -2.75
C ILE A 51 16.42 -9.08 -3.20
N MET A 52 15.97 -9.34 -4.43
CA MET A 52 15.99 -10.70 -4.98
C MET A 52 17.42 -11.25 -5.13
N GLY A 53 18.37 -10.41 -5.53
CA GLY A 53 19.79 -10.76 -5.58
C GLY A 53 20.31 -11.14 -4.19
N GLN A 54 20.06 -10.30 -3.18
CA GLN A 54 20.47 -10.59 -1.80
C GLN A 54 19.80 -11.86 -1.25
N LEU A 55 18.52 -12.06 -1.52
CA LEU A 55 17.78 -13.26 -1.13
C LEU A 55 18.42 -14.52 -1.73
N LYS A 56 18.75 -14.49 -3.03
CA LYS A 56 19.44 -15.59 -3.70
C LYS A 56 20.76 -15.92 -3.01
N PHE A 57 21.54 -14.90 -2.64
CA PHE A 57 22.80 -15.09 -1.90
C PHE A 57 22.59 -15.68 -0.50
N GLU A 58 21.61 -15.21 0.27
CA GLU A 58 21.30 -15.76 1.60
C GLU A 58 20.85 -17.23 1.50
N LEU A 59 20.07 -17.58 0.47
CA LEU A 59 19.68 -18.96 0.17
C LEU A 59 20.88 -19.84 -0.24
N GLN A 60 21.81 -19.32 -1.04
CA GLN A 60 23.04 -20.03 -1.41
C GLN A 60 23.97 -20.27 -0.22
N LEU A 61 24.06 -19.31 0.70
CA LEU A 61 24.82 -19.45 1.94
C LEU A 61 24.16 -20.48 2.86
N PHE A 62 22.84 -20.43 2.98
CA PHE A 62 22.07 -21.41 3.71
C PHE A 62 22.35 -22.83 3.19
N ASP A 63 22.30 -23.03 1.87
CA ASP A 63 22.65 -24.29 1.21
C ASP A 63 24.10 -24.74 1.44
N SER A 64 25.05 -23.82 1.25
CA SER A 64 26.48 -24.11 1.45
C SER A 64 26.79 -24.51 2.90
N LEU A 65 26.09 -23.91 3.86
CA LEU A 65 26.19 -24.28 5.26
C LEU A 65 25.58 -25.66 5.51
N LEU A 66 24.38 -25.93 4.97
CA LEU A 66 23.75 -27.25 5.05
C LEU A 66 24.66 -28.36 4.48
N LYS A 67 25.27 -28.13 3.30
CA LYS A 67 26.21 -29.08 2.67
C LYS A 67 27.52 -29.28 3.43
N LYS A 68 28.01 -28.26 4.13
CA LYS A 68 29.24 -28.39 4.95
C LYS A 68 28.99 -29.12 6.28
N ILE A 69 27.76 -29.12 6.79
CA ILE A 69 27.39 -29.85 8.01
C ILE A 69 27.62 -31.36 7.84
N ASP A 70 27.44 -31.91 6.64
CA ASP A 70 27.71 -33.32 6.33
C ASP A 70 29.20 -33.70 6.44
N SER A 71 30.12 -32.73 6.37
CA SER A 71 31.58 -32.98 6.33
C SER A 71 32.29 -32.87 7.69
N LYS A 72 31.66 -32.32 8.73
CA LYS A 72 32.31 -31.97 10.00
C LYS A 72 31.58 -32.46 11.26
N THR A 73 31.13 -33.71 11.27
CA THR A 73 30.56 -34.34 12.47
C THR A 73 31.59 -35.10 13.28
N ARG A 74 32.27 -34.37 14.18
CA ARG A 74 32.73 -34.86 15.49
C ARG A 74 32.60 -33.71 16.50
N GLU A 75 31.99 -34.00 17.65
CA GLU A 75 31.78 -33.16 18.86
C GLU A 75 30.40 -32.49 19.04
N MET A 76 29.79 -32.75 20.21
CA MET A 76 28.49 -32.25 20.70
C MET A 76 28.36 -30.71 20.82
N LYS A 77 29.35 -29.92 20.37
CA LYS A 77 29.30 -28.44 20.25
C LYS A 77 28.69 -27.95 18.93
N CYS A 78 28.53 -28.86 17.96
CA CYS A 78 27.98 -28.60 16.63
C CYS A 78 26.58 -27.96 16.65
N CYS A 79 25.69 -28.42 17.53
CA CYS A 79 24.26 -28.07 17.48
C CYS A 79 23.94 -26.61 17.87
N THR A 80 24.57 -26.05 18.90
CA THR A 80 24.18 -24.72 19.42
C THR A 80 24.59 -23.60 18.48
N VAL A 81 25.83 -23.63 17.96
CA VAL A 81 26.31 -22.62 17.00
C VAL A 81 25.55 -22.73 15.69
N LEU A 82 25.29 -23.95 15.21
CA LEU A 82 24.47 -24.16 14.01
C LEU A 82 23.04 -23.68 14.19
N ASN A 83 22.37 -24.00 15.31
CA ASN A 83 21.01 -23.53 15.58
C ASN A 83 20.95 -22.00 15.57
N ASN A 84 21.97 -21.33 16.12
CA ASN A 84 22.03 -19.86 16.11
C ASN A 84 22.27 -19.29 14.71
N VAL A 85 23.24 -19.82 13.95
CA VAL A 85 23.54 -19.35 12.59
C VAL A 85 22.37 -19.58 11.65
N ILE A 86 21.76 -20.77 11.70
CA ILE A 86 20.62 -21.14 10.85
C ILE A 86 19.40 -20.29 11.26
N SER A 87 19.11 -20.11 12.55
CA SER A 87 18.04 -19.22 13.03
C SER A 87 18.19 -17.78 12.53
N ILE A 88 19.42 -17.25 12.58
CA ILE A 88 19.73 -15.92 12.04
C ILE A 88 19.46 -15.89 10.53
N LEU A 89 19.97 -16.85 9.77
CA LEU A 89 19.77 -16.89 8.31
C LEU A 89 18.30 -17.05 7.91
N THR A 90 17.54 -17.87 8.62
CA THR A 90 16.10 -18.00 8.43
C THR A 90 15.39 -16.69 8.68
N LYS A 91 15.70 -15.99 9.78
CA LYS A 91 15.14 -14.66 10.05
C LYS A 91 15.50 -13.68 8.93
N ARG A 92 16.75 -13.74 8.42
CA ARG A 92 17.21 -12.90 7.31
C ARG A 92 16.46 -13.16 6.01
N ILE A 93 16.31 -14.43 5.62
CA ILE A 93 15.58 -14.85 4.42
C ILE A 93 14.12 -14.41 4.52
N ASN A 94 13.46 -14.70 5.64
CA ASN A 94 12.07 -14.31 5.88
C ASN A 94 11.90 -12.78 5.86
N ASN A 95 12.83 -12.03 6.45
CA ASN A 95 12.81 -10.57 6.40
C ASN A 95 12.92 -10.06 4.96
N LEU A 96 13.90 -10.52 4.17
CA LEU A 96 14.06 -10.10 2.78
C LEU A 96 12.83 -10.44 1.94
N TRP A 97 12.27 -11.64 2.13
CA TRP A 97 11.04 -12.08 1.45
C TRP A 97 9.85 -11.19 1.80
N ASN A 98 9.67 -10.88 3.08
CA ASN A 98 8.61 -9.99 3.55
C ASN A 98 8.79 -8.58 2.99
N THR A 99 10.02 -8.06 2.97
CA THR A 99 10.32 -6.75 2.40
C THR A 99 10.02 -6.71 0.89
N ILE A 100 10.28 -7.77 0.11
CA ILE A 100 9.87 -7.84 -1.30
C ILE A 100 8.35 -7.66 -1.42
N TYR A 101 7.61 -8.40 -0.60
CA TYR A 101 6.14 -8.38 -0.59
C TYR A 101 5.56 -7.02 -0.19
N LEU A 102 6.20 -6.39 0.78
CA LEU A 102 5.77 -5.12 1.33
C LEU A 102 6.08 -3.99 0.37
N LEU A 103 7.22 -4.01 -0.31
CA LEU A 103 7.66 -2.92 -1.16
C LEU A 103 7.15 -3.03 -2.60
N PHE A 104 7.14 -4.22 -3.18
CA PHE A 104 6.84 -4.43 -4.61
C PHE A 104 5.54 -5.20 -4.82
N ASP A 105 4.82 -4.85 -5.89
CA ASP A 105 3.71 -5.69 -6.35
C ASP A 105 4.28 -6.98 -6.96
N ILE A 106 3.66 -8.10 -6.59
CA ILE A 106 3.82 -9.37 -7.31
C ILE A 106 2.76 -9.32 -8.40
N ASN A 107 3.05 -8.64 -9.53
CA ASN A 107 2.17 -8.68 -10.69
C ASN A 107 1.91 -10.13 -11.08
N ASP A 108 0.65 -10.44 -11.40
CA ASP A 108 0.16 -11.75 -11.84
C ASP A 108 0.83 -12.26 -13.15
N GLU A 109 1.72 -11.47 -13.79
CA GLU A 109 2.31 -11.78 -15.11
C GLU A 109 3.84 -11.74 -15.15
N LEU A 110 4.54 -11.41 -14.05
CA LEU A 110 6.00 -11.43 -14.00
C LEU A 110 6.46 -12.32 -12.85
N GLU A 111 6.27 -13.62 -13.07
CA GLU A 111 7.04 -14.67 -12.41
C GLU A 111 8.53 -14.36 -12.60
N PRO A 112 9.30 -14.12 -11.54
CA PRO A 112 10.74 -14.22 -11.67
C PRO A 112 11.07 -15.72 -11.74
N GLU A 113 11.54 -16.18 -12.90
CA GLU A 113 12.30 -17.43 -13.12
C GLU A 113 13.57 -17.57 -12.23
N ILE A 114 13.71 -16.77 -11.17
CA ILE A 114 14.95 -16.59 -10.41
C ILE A 114 15.02 -17.51 -9.18
N LEU A 115 13.91 -18.17 -8.80
CA LEU A 115 13.92 -19.22 -7.78
C LEU A 115 13.86 -20.62 -8.40
N ASN A 116 14.73 -20.91 -9.38
CA ASN A 116 15.17 -22.29 -9.62
C ASN A 116 16.10 -22.72 -8.49
N VAL A 117 15.54 -22.76 -7.28
CA VAL A 117 16.10 -23.37 -6.10
C VAL A 117 15.58 -24.81 -6.19
N SER A 118 16.34 -25.70 -6.86
CA SER A 118 16.01 -27.12 -7.05
C SER A 118 15.44 -27.75 -5.77
N GLU A 119 14.42 -28.60 -5.85
CA GLU A 119 13.82 -29.25 -4.66
C GLU A 119 14.85 -30.01 -3.78
N ASP A 120 16.07 -30.23 -4.27
CA ASP A 120 17.23 -30.81 -3.58
C ASP A 120 17.67 -30.08 -2.29
N PHE A 121 17.30 -28.82 -2.04
CA PHE A 121 17.63 -28.15 -0.75
C PHE A 121 16.91 -28.81 0.44
N LEU A 122 15.80 -29.51 0.20
CA LEU A 122 14.95 -30.12 1.24
C LEU A 122 15.42 -31.49 1.72
N THR A 123 16.51 -32.04 1.16
CA THR A 123 16.94 -33.42 1.43
C THR A 123 18.22 -33.55 2.26
N SER A 124 18.82 -32.44 2.73
CA SER A 124 20.02 -32.52 3.57
C SER A 124 19.71 -33.18 4.92
N ARG A 125 20.37 -34.31 5.21
CA ARG A 125 20.20 -35.09 6.44
C ARG A 125 21.51 -35.11 7.20
N CYS A 126 21.51 -34.65 8.46
CA CYS A 126 22.66 -34.83 9.32
C CYS A 126 22.80 -36.31 9.68
N SER A 127 23.73 -37.00 9.02
CA SER A 127 23.96 -38.45 9.13
C SER A 127 24.34 -38.97 10.53
N THR A 128 24.55 -38.08 11.50
CA THR A 128 25.22 -38.38 12.77
C THR A 128 24.60 -37.69 14.00
N CYS A 129 23.55 -36.86 13.85
CA CYS A 129 22.86 -36.22 14.98
C CYS A 129 21.35 -36.07 14.75
N ALA A 130 20.55 -36.85 15.49
CA ALA A 130 19.09 -36.79 15.44
C ALA A 130 18.53 -35.41 15.87
N ASN A 131 19.18 -34.72 16.82
CA ASN A 131 18.77 -33.37 17.23
C ASN A 131 19.00 -32.32 16.13
N CYS A 132 20.07 -32.44 15.34
CA CYS A 132 20.30 -31.57 14.19
C CYS A 132 19.23 -31.80 13.11
N GLU A 133 18.83 -33.04 12.88
CA GLU A 133 17.79 -33.36 11.89
C GLU A 133 16.43 -32.77 12.29
N VAL A 134 16.06 -32.87 13.58
CA VAL A 134 14.85 -32.21 14.11
C VAL A 134 14.94 -30.68 14.04
N SER A 135 16.10 -30.09 14.37
CA SER A 135 16.33 -28.64 14.23
C SER A 135 16.25 -28.19 12.77
N ILE A 136 16.93 -28.88 11.85
CA ILE A 136 16.95 -28.56 10.42
C ILE A 136 15.54 -28.71 9.85
N GLN A 137 14.79 -29.76 10.19
CA GLN A 137 13.38 -29.89 9.78
C GLN A 137 12.49 -28.79 10.34
N ARG A 138 12.61 -28.45 11.63
CA ARG A 138 11.90 -27.31 12.22
C ARG A 138 12.24 -26.00 11.51
N ILE A 139 13.51 -25.80 11.15
CA ILE A 139 13.95 -24.55 10.54
C ILE A 139 13.56 -24.48 9.05
N ILE A 140 13.69 -25.56 8.29
CA ILE A 140 13.15 -25.67 6.92
C ILE A 140 11.65 -25.40 6.94
N SER A 141 10.91 -25.96 7.90
CA SER A 141 9.47 -25.68 8.06
C SER A 141 9.16 -24.23 8.44
N SER A 142 10.16 -23.46 8.90
CA SER A 142 10.03 -22.04 9.25
C SER A 142 10.52 -21.09 8.15
N ILE A 143 11.17 -21.60 7.09
CA ILE A 143 11.42 -20.85 5.87
C ILE A 143 10.12 -20.89 5.07
N GLU A 144 9.34 -19.84 5.18
CA GLU A 144 8.08 -19.67 4.43
C GLU A 144 8.40 -19.31 2.97
N ILE A 145 8.96 -20.25 2.19
CA ILE A 145 8.80 -20.16 0.74
C ILE A 145 7.32 -20.39 0.51
N ILE A 146 6.58 -19.34 0.21
CA ILE A 146 5.17 -19.44 -0.15
C ILE A 146 5.12 -20.32 -1.41
N THR A 147 4.92 -21.62 -1.22
CA THR A 147 4.45 -22.47 -2.30
C THR A 147 3.11 -21.89 -2.71
N PHE A 148 2.96 -21.51 -3.98
CA PHE A 148 1.74 -20.96 -4.58
C PHE A 148 0.49 -21.87 -4.41
N LYS A 149 0.63 -23.02 -3.77
CA LYS A 149 -0.45 -23.88 -3.31
C LYS A 149 -0.87 -23.51 -1.88
N ASP A 150 -1.52 -22.36 -1.70
CA ASP A 150 -2.51 -22.15 -0.62
C ASP A 150 -3.29 -20.81 -0.79
N ASP A 151 -3.75 -20.53 -2.03
CA ASP A 151 -4.52 -19.32 -2.36
C ASP A 151 -5.93 -19.26 -1.73
N ALA A 152 -6.40 -20.31 -1.06
CA ALA A 152 -7.75 -20.37 -0.49
C ALA A 152 -7.92 -19.55 0.82
N VAL A 153 -6.85 -19.34 1.59
CA VAL A 153 -6.96 -18.70 2.91
C VAL A 153 -6.73 -17.18 2.83
N PHE A 154 -5.66 -16.75 2.17
CA PHE A 154 -5.31 -15.34 1.97
C PHE A 154 -4.70 -15.11 0.58
N ASN A 155 -5.15 -14.08 -0.12
CA ASN A 155 -4.51 -13.57 -1.34
C ASN A 155 -4.07 -12.13 -1.09
N PHE A 156 -2.81 -11.96 -0.70
CA PHE A 156 -2.27 -10.63 -0.37
C PHE A 156 -1.74 -9.87 -1.61
N SER A 157 -1.62 -10.56 -2.76
CA SER A 157 -0.93 -10.07 -3.97
C SER A 157 -1.92 -9.37 -4.88
N SER A 158 -3.19 -9.76 -4.77
CA SER A 158 -4.28 -9.09 -5.46
C SER A 158 -4.92 -8.00 -4.60
N SER A 159 -5.52 -7.03 -5.30
CA SER A 159 -6.52 -6.11 -4.76
C SER A 159 -7.86 -6.23 -5.50
N ASP A 160 -8.01 -7.20 -6.39
CA ASP A 160 -9.23 -7.44 -7.16
C ASP A 160 -10.30 -8.09 -6.27
N PHE A 161 -11.44 -7.41 -6.14
CA PHE A 161 -12.50 -7.82 -5.22
C PHE A 161 -12.98 -9.28 -5.40
N PRO A 162 -13.26 -9.79 -6.62
CA PRO A 162 -13.60 -11.20 -6.84
C PRO A 162 -12.56 -12.18 -6.31
N LYS A 163 -11.27 -11.91 -6.54
CA LYS A 163 -10.17 -12.75 -6.01
C LYS A 163 -10.14 -12.73 -4.48
N ILE A 164 -10.30 -11.55 -3.87
CA ILE A 164 -10.30 -11.41 -2.41
C ILE A 164 -11.55 -12.04 -1.78
N LEU A 165 -12.71 -11.93 -2.41
CA LEU A 165 -13.98 -12.51 -1.94
C LEU A 165 -13.91 -14.03 -1.76
N GLN A 166 -13.08 -14.70 -2.56
CA GLN A 166 -12.87 -16.16 -2.48
C GLN A 166 -11.98 -16.59 -1.29
N THR A 167 -11.31 -15.64 -0.63
CA THR A 167 -10.40 -15.94 0.48
C THR A 167 -11.12 -16.08 1.81
N THR A 168 -10.62 -16.95 2.67
CA THR A 168 -11.13 -17.08 4.05
C THR A 168 -10.89 -15.80 4.87
N GLY A 169 -9.85 -15.03 4.55
CA GLY A 169 -9.54 -13.73 5.15
C GLY A 169 -10.50 -12.59 4.79
N PHE A 170 -11.48 -12.81 3.90
CA PHE A 170 -12.43 -11.78 3.50
C PHE A 170 -13.29 -11.29 4.67
N VAL A 171 -13.37 -9.96 4.80
CA VAL A 171 -14.25 -9.26 5.72
C VAL A 171 -15.22 -8.41 4.89
N ASP A 172 -16.52 -8.66 5.06
CA ASP A 172 -17.56 -7.99 4.28
C ASP A 172 -17.69 -6.50 4.65
N LYS A 173 -17.10 -5.65 3.80
CA LYS A 173 -17.17 -4.18 3.80
C LYS A 173 -18.19 -3.61 2.81
N THR A 174 -19.08 -4.43 2.24
CA THR A 174 -19.98 -3.98 1.15
C THR A 174 -20.95 -2.88 1.55
N LEU A 175 -21.23 -2.69 2.85
CA LEU A 175 -22.00 -1.55 3.33
C LEU A 175 -21.33 -0.19 3.10
N MET A 176 -20.04 -0.15 2.73
CA MET A 176 -19.40 1.07 2.24
C MET A 176 -20.17 1.66 1.06
N ILE A 177 -20.73 0.82 0.19
CA ILE A 177 -21.51 1.24 -0.99
C ILE A 177 -22.72 2.06 -0.55
N LYS A 178 -23.38 1.70 0.55
CA LYS A 178 -24.49 2.50 1.11
C LYS A 178 -24.01 3.89 1.53
N GLU A 179 -22.84 3.97 2.17
CA GLU A 179 -22.25 5.24 2.60
C GLU A 179 -21.90 6.14 1.39
N VAL A 180 -21.41 5.55 0.29
CA VAL A 180 -21.16 6.25 -0.99
C VAL A 180 -22.40 7.00 -1.48
N PHE A 181 -23.62 6.52 -1.21
CA PHE A 181 -24.87 7.14 -1.67
C PHE A 181 -25.66 7.86 -0.56
N ARG A 182 -25.14 7.90 0.66
CA ARG A 182 -25.86 8.44 1.83
C ARG A 182 -26.17 9.93 1.66
N ASN A 183 -25.16 10.73 1.31
CA ASN A 183 -25.33 12.15 1.05
C ASN A 183 -25.38 12.40 -0.46
N LYS A 184 -26.57 12.74 -0.96
CA LYS A 184 -26.83 12.98 -2.40
C LYS A 184 -26.25 14.29 -2.92
N ASN A 185 -25.92 15.23 -2.03
CA ASN A 185 -25.44 16.56 -2.40
C ASN A 185 -23.93 16.59 -2.71
N ILE A 186 -23.19 15.57 -2.27
CA ILE A 186 -21.75 15.46 -2.55
C ILE A 186 -21.52 15.03 -4.00
N LYS A 187 -20.65 15.75 -4.72
CA LYS A 187 -20.29 15.39 -6.11
C LYS A 187 -19.27 14.27 -6.16
N GLY A 188 -18.40 14.17 -5.19
CA GLY A 188 -17.49 13.05 -5.04
C GLY A 188 -16.78 13.05 -3.71
N THR A 189 -16.11 11.95 -3.43
CA THR A 189 -15.38 11.75 -2.17
C THR A 189 -13.98 11.26 -2.47
N VAL A 190 -12.99 11.79 -1.77
CA VAL A 190 -11.63 11.23 -1.69
C VAL A 190 -11.48 10.58 -0.33
N ILE A 191 -11.06 9.33 -0.29
CA ILE A 191 -10.59 8.69 0.95
C ILE A 191 -9.07 8.61 0.92
N THR A 192 -8.42 9.21 1.91
CA THR A 192 -7.02 8.88 2.19
C THR A 192 -6.98 7.77 3.24
N ALA A 193 -6.04 6.83 3.09
CA ALA A 193 -5.69 5.89 4.15
C ALA A 193 -4.28 5.33 3.92
N PRO A 194 -3.62 4.80 4.96
CA PRO A 194 -2.30 4.21 4.82
C PRO A 194 -2.29 3.00 3.85
N ARG A 195 -1.10 2.54 3.48
CA ARG A 195 -0.91 1.40 2.58
C ARG A 195 -1.55 0.12 3.16
N LYS A 196 -2.11 -0.74 2.30
CA LYS A 196 -2.74 -2.03 2.67
C LYS A 196 -3.96 -1.95 3.63
N TYR A 197 -4.63 -0.80 3.74
CA TYR A 197 -5.91 -0.64 4.46
C TYR A 197 -7.18 -1.00 3.64
N GLY A 198 -7.03 -1.70 2.51
CA GLY A 198 -8.16 -2.16 1.68
C GLY A 198 -8.69 -1.15 0.66
N LYS A 199 -7.98 -0.03 0.40
CA LYS A 199 -8.43 1.02 -0.54
C LYS A 199 -8.78 0.50 -1.93
N SER A 200 -7.82 -0.14 -2.60
CA SER A 200 -8.01 -0.67 -3.95
C SER A 200 -9.08 -1.77 -3.99
N THR A 201 -9.13 -2.67 -3.01
CA THR A 201 -10.17 -3.71 -2.91
C THR A 201 -11.57 -3.11 -2.75
N ASN A 202 -11.72 -2.08 -1.94
CA ASN A 202 -12.98 -1.38 -1.78
C ASN A 202 -13.38 -0.63 -3.07
N LEU A 203 -12.42 -0.07 -3.80
CA LEU A 203 -12.67 0.61 -5.06
C LEU A 203 -13.06 -0.36 -6.18
N THR A 204 -12.39 -1.51 -6.28
CA THR A 204 -12.76 -2.57 -7.22
C THR A 204 -14.12 -3.17 -6.88
N MET A 205 -14.42 -3.39 -5.60
CA MET A 205 -15.77 -3.76 -5.13
C MET A 205 -16.83 -2.77 -5.61
N LEU A 206 -16.59 -1.46 -5.46
CA LEU A 206 -17.52 -0.42 -5.92
C LEU A 206 -17.65 -0.42 -7.45
N LYS A 207 -16.57 -0.68 -8.19
CA LYS A 207 -16.60 -0.87 -9.65
C LYS A 207 -17.54 -2.01 -10.04
N TYR A 208 -17.33 -3.22 -9.53
CA TYR A 208 -18.16 -4.39 -9.85
C TYR A 208 -19.63 -4.21 -9.44
N PHE A 209 -19.88 -3.49 -8.33
CA PHE A 209 -21.24 -3.19 -7.90
C PHE A 209 -21.97 -2.26 -8.89
N LEU A 210 -21.30 -1.24 -9.42
CA LEU A 210 -21.93 -0.18 -10.19
C LEU A 210 -21.97 -0.45 -11.69
N GLU A 211 -20.96 -1.12 -12.23
CA GLU A 211 -20.71 -1.18 -13.67
C GLU A 211 -21.80 -1.93 -14.44
N ILE A 212 -22.19 -1.36 -15.57
CA ILE A 212 -23.01 -2.07 -16.56
C ILE A 212 -22.13 -3.13 -17.23
N GLN A 213 -22.40 -4.41 -16.93
CA GLN A 213 -21.75 -5.50 -17.65
C GLN A 213 -22.22 -5.56 -19.10
N VAL A 214 -21.27 -5.68 -20.03
CA VAL A 214 -21.51 -5.62 -21.48
C VAL A 214 -20.81 -6.75 -22.24
N ASP A 215 -21.32 -7.06 -23.43
CA ASP A 215 -20.66 -7.93 -24.40
C ASP A 215 -19.51 -7.20 -25.13
N SER A 216 -18.87 -7.88 -26.09
CA SER A 216 -17.78 -7.34 -26.90
C SER A 216 -18.18 -6.14 -27.78
N LEU A 217 -19.49 -5.92 -28.00
CA LEU A 217 -20.04 -4.79 -28.75
C LEU A 217 -20.46 -3.63 -27.84
N GLY A 218 -20.32 -3.78 -26.52
CA GLY A 218 -20.73 -2.77 -25.54
C GLY A 218 -22.22 -2.80 -25.22
N LYS A 219 -22.96 -3.85 -25.63
CA LYS A 219 -24.37 -4.00 -25.30
C LYS A 219 -24.53 -4.60 -23.91
N PRO A 220 -25.41 -4.06 -23.04
CA PRO A 220 -25.69 -4.65 -21.73
C PRO A 220 -26.12 -6.12 -21.85
N ILE A 221 -25.52 -6.99 -21.04
CA ILE A 221 -25.83 -8.44 -21.07
C ILE A 221 -27.09 -8.79 -20.28
N THR A 222 -27.51 -7.92 -19.35
CA THR A 222 -28.73 -8.12 -18.55
C THR A 222 -29.98 -8.03 -19.41
N LYS A 223 -30.97 -8.88 -19.12
CA LYS A 223 -32.32 -8.87 -19.70
C LYS A 223 -33.28 -7.98 -18.92
N ALA A 224 -32.85 -7.44 -17.77
CA ALA A 224 -33.68 -6.58 -16.94
C ALA A 224 -34.09 -5.30 -17.69
N LYS A 225 -35.39 -5.00 -17.69
CA LYS A 225 -35.91 -3.74 -18.23
C LYS A 225 -35.47 -2.56 -17.35
N SER A 226 -35.46 -1.36 -17.94
CA SER A 226 -35.19 -0.12 -17.21
C SER A 226 -36.04 -0.02 -15.94
N GLY A 227 -35.40 0.33 -14.82
CA GLY A 227 -36.05 0.43 -13.51
C GLY A 227 -36.26 -0.89 -12.75
N LYS A 228 -36.05 -2.06 -13.37
CA LYS A 228 -36.11 -3.35 -12.66
C LYS A 228 -34.78 -3.71 -11.98
N PRO A 229 -34.79 -4.55 -10.93
CA PRO A 229 -33.57 -5.06 -10.33
C PRO A 229 -32.79 -5.92 -11.34
N ILE A 230 -31.46 -5.83 -11.31
CA ILE A 230 -30.56 -6.67 -12.11
C ILE A 230 -30.12 -7.84 -11.23
N ILE A 231 -30.45 -9.06 -11.66
CA ILE A 231 -30.18 -10.30 -10.91
C ILE A 231 -29.56 -11.40 -11.79
N ASP A 232 -29.30 -11.10 -13.06
CA ASP A 232 -28.92 -12.05 -14.11
C ASP A 232 -27.51 -11.78 -14.68
N THR A 233 -26.63 -11.23 -13.85
CA THR A 233 -25.25 -10.87 -14.21
C THR A 233 -24.25 -11.62 -13.33
N SER A 234 -23.03 -11.86 -13.82
CA SER A 234 -22.01 -12.49 -12.98
C SER A 234 -21.60 -11.60 -11.81
N ASN A 235 -21.69 -10.27 -11.95
CA ASN A 235 -21.49 -9.37 -10.82
C ASN A 235 -22.55 -9.60 -9.72
N TYR A 236 -23.82 -9.92 -10.06
CA TYR A 236 -24.85 -10.15 -9.04
C TYR A 236 -24.49 -11.31 -8.11
N GLU A 237 -23.89 -12.37 -8.68
CA GLU A 237 -23.42 -13.54 -7.93
C GLU A 237 -22.37 -13.19 -6.88
N LEU A 238 -21.55 -12.15 -7.12
CA LEU A 238 -20.57 -11.66 -6.15
C LEU A 238 -21.22 -11.01 -4.92
N PHE A 239 -22.41 -10.43 -5.05
CA PHE A 239 -23.03 -9.61 -4.00
C PHE A 239 -24.25 -10.24 -3.33
N LYS A 240 -24.89 -11.25 -3.93
CA LYS A 240 -26.18 -11.80 -3.46
C LYS A 240 -26.18 -12.32 -2.02
N THR A 241 -25.02 -12.71 -1.47
CA THR A 241 -24.87 -13.19 -0.09
C THR A 241 -24.26 -12.15 0.85
N LEU A 242 -23.80 -11.00 0.33
CA LEU A 242 -23.10 -9.96 1.09
C LEU A 242 -24.09 -9.00 1.75
N LYS A 243 -23.65 -8.27 2.79
CA LYS A 243 -24.48 -7.36 3.58
C LYS A 243 -25.23 -6.33 2.73
N ILE A 244 -24.62 -5.83 1.66
CA ILE A 244 -25.25 -4.85 0.75
C ILE A 244 -26.50 -5.39 0.04
N SER A 245 -26.62 -6.72 -0.15
CA SER A 245 -27.82 -7.33 -0.76
C SER A 245 -29.10 -7.04 0.02
N LYS A 246 -28.98 -6.80 1.34
CA LYS A 246 -30.08 -6.46 2.23
C LYS A 246 -30.55 -5.01 2.07
N GLU A 247 -29.75 -4.15 1.42
CA GLU A 247 -30.08 -2.75 1.17
C GLU A 247 -30.85 -2.61 -0.15
N ALA A 248 -32.09 -3.09 -0.18
CA ALA A 248 -32.91 -3.21 -1.38
C ALA A 248 -33.00 -1.90 -2.20
N LYS A 249 -33.06 -0.74 -1.53
CA LYS A 249 -33.07 0.56 -2.22
C LYS A 249 -31.78 0.82 -3.00
N ILE A 250 -30.62 0.56 -2.38
CA ILE A 250 -29.31 0.75 -3.00
C ILE A 250 -29.12 -0.25 -4.15
N MET A 251 -29.47 -1.52 -3.93
CA MET A 251 -29.46 -2.55 -4.97
C MET A 251 -30.31 -2.13 -6.17
N ASN A 252 -31.55 -1.69 -5.94
CA ASN A 252 -32.47 -1.32 -7.00
C ASN A 252 -32.06 -0.04 -7.74
N GLU A 253 -31.51 0.96 -7.06
CA GLU A 253 -31.17 2.24 -7.69
C GLU A 253 -29.81 2.22 -8.42
N HIS A 254 -28.85 1.40 -7.96
CA HIS A 254 -27.45 1.56 -8.38
C HIS A 254 -26.75 0.31 -8.88
N PHE A 255 -27.17 -0.90 -8.46
CA PHE A 255 -26.48 -2.14 -8.85
C PHE A 255 -26.51 -2.34 -10.36
N GLY A 256 -25.33 -2.49 -10.98
CA GLY A 256 -25.16 -2.77 -12.41
C GLY A 256 -25.71 -1.70 -13.36
N LYS A 257 -25.93 -0.47 -12.87
CA LYS A 257 -26.71 0.56 -13.59
C LYS A 257 -25.90 1.74 -14.08
N HIS A 258 -24.62 1.84 -13.79
CA HIS A 258 -23.82 3.02 -14.14
C HIS A 258 -22.71 2.70 -15.14
N PRO A 259 -22.47 3.57 -16.13
CA PRO A 259 -21.19 3.54 -16.82
C PRO A 259 -20.11 3.94 -15.82
N VAL A 260 -19.10 3.09 -15.65
CA VAL A 260 -18.00 3.33 -14.73
C VAL A 260 -16.75 3.68 -15.53
N MET A 261 -16.11 4.79 -15.20
CA MET A 261 -14.76 5.10 -15.68
C MET A 261 -13.79 4.83 -14.53
N TYR A 262 -12.93 3.81 -14.69
CA TYR A 262 -11.93 3.44 -13.70
C TYR A 262 -10.53 3.83 -14.19
N ALA A 263 -9.75 4.50 -13.34
CA ALA A 263 -8.35 4.82 -13.61
C ALA A 263 -7.50 4.54 -12.37
N ASN A 264 -6.43 3.74 -12.52
CA ASN A 264 -5.44 3.53 -11.46
C ASN A 264 -4.21 4.38 -11.77
N PHE A 265 -3.85 5.29 -10.86
CA PHE A 265 -2.74 6.22 -11.05
C PHE A 265 -1.37 5.65 -10.65
N LYS A 266 -1.34 4.43 -10.10
CA LYS A 266 -0.08 3.72 -9.87
C LYS A 266 0.61 3.42 -11.20
N THR A 267 1.88 3.79 -11.30
CA THR A 267 2.72 3.53 -12.47
C THR A 267 3.97 2.75 -12.06
N GLU A 268 4.44 1.89 -12.96
CA GLU A 268 5.71 1.18 -12.81
C GLU A 268 6.91 2.06 -13.20
N ASN A 269 6.65 3.18 -13.86
CA ASN A 269 7.68 4.11 -14.28
C ASN A 269 8.27 4.85 -13.09
N VAL A 270 9.60 4.96 -13.06
CA VAL A 270 10.30 5.82 -12.10
C VAL A 270 9.98 7.27 -12.43
N ILE A 271 9.26 7.94 -11.53
CA ILE A 271 8.91 9.36 -11.69
C ILE A 271 10.04 10.24 -11.12
N ASN A 272 10.75 10.93 -12.02
CA ASN A 272 11.90 11.78 -11.69
C ASN A 272 11.88 13.17 -12.37
N SER A 273 10.87 13.43 -13.19
CA SER A 273 10.73 14.65 -14.01
C SER A 273 9.28 14.87 -14.45
N TYR A 274 8.94 16.08 -14.87
CA TYR A 274 7.63 16.35 -15.48
C TYR A 274 7.34 15.45 -16.70
N SER A 275 8.36 15.18 -17.54
CA SER A 275 8.23 14.29 -18.69
C SER A 275 7.83 12.87 -18.28
N SER A 276 8.45 12.31 -17.22
CA SER A 276 8.09 10.99 -16.69
C SER A 276 6.65 10.92 -16.17
N VAL A 277 6.11 12.02 -15.61
CA VAL A 277 4.70 12.11 -15.20
C VAL A 277 3.78 12.04 -16.41
N ILE A 278 4.12 12.72 -17.51
CA ILE A 278 3.33 12.66 -18.76
C ILE A 278 3.29 11.25 -19.33
N GLU A 279 4.44 10.56 -19.38
CA GLU A 279 4.50 9.17 -19.87
C GLU A 279 3.75 8.19 -18.95
N GLY A 280 3.89 8.33 -17.62
CA GLY A 280 3.09 7.57 -16.65
C GLY A 280 1.60 7.82 -16.83
N TYR A 281 1.18 9.06 -17.06
CA TYR A 281 -0.22 9.39 -17.29
C TYR A 281 -0.76 8.90 -18.64
N LYS A 282 0.05 8.85 -19.70
CA LYS A 282 -0.32 8.19 -20.96
C LYS A 282 -0.68 6.72 -20.72
N GLU A 283 0.11 6.00 -19.93
CA GLU A 283 -0.16 4.61 -19.55
C GLU A 283 -1.47 4.47 -18.76
N ILE A 284 -1.71 5.37 -17.81
CA ILE A 284 -2.96 5.41 -17.02
C ILE A 284 -4.19 5.56 -17.93
N VAL A 285 -4.13 6.50 -18.89
CA VAL A 285 -5.22 6.71 -19.85
C VAL A 285 -5.39 5.48 -20.75
N HIS A 286 -4.30 4.93 -21.28
CA HIS A 286 -4.32 3.70 -22.08
C HIS A 286 -5.04 2.56 -21.36
N LYS A 287 -4.60 2.20 -20.15
CA LYS A 287 -5.21 1.14 -19.32
C LYS A 287 -6.69 1.42 -19.04
N SER A 288 -7.06 2.68 -18.83
CA SER A 288 -8.46 3.07 -18.62
C SER A 288 -9.32 2.86 -19.89
N PHE A 289 -8.80 3.17 -21.08
CA PHE A 289 -9.48 2.93 -22.35
C PHE A 289 -9.58 1.43 -22.69
N GLU A 290 -8.59 0.63 -22.30
CA GLU A 290 -8.60 -0.82 -22.54
C GLU A 290 -9.75 -1.54 -21.85
N LEU A 291 -10.23 -1.02 -20.72
CA LEU A 291 -11.44 -1.53 -20.05
C LEU A 291 -12.72 -1.34 -20.89
N HIS A 292 -12.65 -0.52 -21.94
CA HIS A 292 -13.78 -0.14 -22.78
C HIS A 292 -13.47 -0.29 -24.29
N LYS A 293 -12.77 -1.36 -24.67
CA LYS A 293 -12.38 -1.65 -26.08
C LYS A 293 -13.55 -1.56 -27.08
N TYR A 294 -14.77 -1.88 -26.66
CA TYR A 294 -15.98 -1.77 -27.49
C TYR A 294 -16.26 -0.33 -28.01
N LEU A 295 -15.73 0.71 -27.36
CA LEU A 295 -15.86 2.09 -27.84
C LEU A 295 -15.22 2.30 -29.22
N GLN A 296 -14.22 1.49 -29.60
CA GLN A 296 -13.56 1.54 -30.91
C GLN A 296 -14.51 1.27 -32.09
N ILE A 297 -15.61 0.55 -31.84
CA ILE A 297 -16.61 0.16 -32.85
C ILE A 297 -18.03 0.65 -32.50
N SER A 298 -18.18 1.40 -31.42
CA SER A 298 -19.47 1.92 -30.98
C SER A 298 -20.13 2.79 -32.05
N ASN A 299 -21.32 2.38 -32.53
CA ASN A 299 -22.13 3.13 -33.49
C ASN A 299 -22.65 4.48 -32.95
N LYS A 300 -22.71 4.64 -31.62
CA LYS A 300 -23.10 5.89 -30.95
C LYS A 300 -22.01 6.97 -30.94
N LEU A 301 -20.77 6.62 -31.27
CA LEU A 301 -19.66 7.57 -31.35
C LEU A 301 -19.48 8.10 -32.77
N SER A 302 -18.84 9.25 -32.94
CA SER A 302 -18.42 9.72 -34.28
C SER A 302 -17.19 8.95 -34.77
N ASN A 303 -16.86 9.09 -36.07
CA ASN A 303 -15.65 8.50 -36.63
C ASN A 303 -14.37 8.96 -35.90
N GLU A 304 -14.28 10.24 -35.57
CA GLU A 304 -13.15 10.82 -34.82
C GLU A 304 -13.04 10.24 -33.40
N GLN A 305 -14.18 10.11 -32.70
CA GLN A 305 -14.21 9.55 -31.35
C GLN A 305 -13.80 8.06 -31.33
N ARG A 306 -14.24 7.29 -32.33
CA ARG A 306 -13.78 5.91 -32.53
C ARG A 306 -12.28 5.85 -32.84
N LYS A 307 -11.78 6.75 -33.71
CA LYS A 307 -10.35 6.85 -34.04
C LYS A 307 -9.51 7.15 -32.79
N MET A 308 -9.93 8.09 -31.96
CA MET A 308 -9.25 8.39 -30.70
C MET A 308 -9.30 7.20 -29.73
N SER A 309 -10.42 6.48 -29.65
CA SER A 309 -10.50 5.25 -28.84
C SER A 309 -9.52 4.17 -29.32
N LYS A 310 -9.36 4.01 -30.65
CA LYS A 310 -8.37 3.10 -31.24
C LYS A 310 -6.94 3.52 -30.92
N LEU A 311 -6.63 4.82 -30.99
CA LEU A 311 -5.31 5.36 -30.65
C LEU A 311 -4.94 5.07 -29.20
N TRP A 312 -5.86 5.32 -28.26
CA TRP A 312 -5.64 5.03 -26.84
C TRP A 312 -5.59 3.54 -26.52
N CYS A 313 -6.29 2.67 -27.26
CA CYS A 313 -6.22 1.22 -27.04
C CYS A 313 -5.00 0.55 -27.69
N GLY A 314 -4.32 1.20 -28.64
CA GLY A 314 -3.20 0.60 -29.37
C GLY A 314 -1.89 0.69 -28.58
N SER A 315 -1.22 -0.45 -28.36
CA SER A 315 -0.03 -0.61 -27.51
C SER A 315 1.18 0.29 -27.86
N ALA A 316 1.32 0.70 -29.11
CA ALA A 316 2.39 1.60 -29.56
C ALA A 316 1.89 3.01 -29.91
N SER A 317 0.61 3.16 -30.28
CA SER A 317 0.07 4.45 -30.74
C SER A 317 -0.14 5.43 -29.59
N TYR A 318 -0.56 4.95 -28.42
CA TYR A 318 -0.85 5.84 -27.28
C TYR A 318 0.40 6.62 -26.82
N LYS A 319 1.59 6.03 -26.97
CA LYS A 319 2.88 6.65 -26.61
C LYS A 319 3.20 7.88 -27.47
N LYS A 320 2.68 7.93 -28.70
CA LYS A 320 2.92 9.02 -29.67
C LYS A 320 1.94 10.20 -29.56
N ILE A 321 0.98 10.14 -28.64
CA ILE A 321 -0.03 11.19 -28.46
C ILE A 321 0.64 12.45 -27.89
N ASP A 322 0.29 13.61 -28.45
CA ASP A 322 0.82 14.91 -28.05
C ASP A 322 0.42 15.29 -26.62
N CYS A 323 1.30 15.99 -25.91
CA CYS A 323 1.09 16.39 -24.51
C CYS A 323 -0.23 17.15 -24.29
N ASN A 324 -0.66 17.99 -25.24
CA ASN A 324 -1.91 18.73 -25.08
C ASN A 324 -3.13 17.79 -25.13
N GLU A 325 -3.12 16.80 -26.02
CA GLU A 325 -4.18 15.79 -26.14
C GLU A 325 -4.18 14.84 -24.94
N VAL A 326 -2.99 14.50 -24.42
CA VAL A 326 -2.84 13.65 -23.23
C VAL A 326 -3.65 14.19 -22.06
N SER A 327 -3.58 15.51 -21.78
CA SER A 327 -4.32 16.13 -20.67
C SER A 327 -5.85 15.94 -20.75
N LEU A 328 -6.38 15.66 -21.94
CA LEU A 328 -7.81 15.45 -22.19
C LEU A 328 -8.22 13.97 -22.21
N GLY A 329 -7.29 13.03 -22.02
CA GLY A 329 -7.50 11.59 -22.15
C GLY A 329 -8.68 11.05 -21.32
N LEU A 330 -8.59 11.10 -19.99
CA LEU A 330 -9.66 10.64 -19.09
C LEU A 330 -10.97 11.41 -19.29
N ARG A 331 -10.89 12.73 -19.51
CA ARG A 331 -12.08 13.54 -19.83
C ARG A 331 -12.77 13.03 -21.10
N SER A 332 -12.01 12.62 -22.10
CA SER A 332 -12.53 12.10 -23.37
C SER A 332 -13.16 10.73 -23.17
N LEU A 333 -12.52 9.84 -22.41
CA LEU A 333 -13.11 8.54 -22.04
C LEU A 333 -14.46 8.72 -21.33
N CYS A 334 -14.52 9.60 -20.32
CA CYS A 334 -15.75 9.91 -19.60
C CYS A 334 -16.87 10.44 -20.52
N LYS A 335 -16.52 11.32 -21.48
CA LYS A 335 -17.47 11.79 -22.50
C LYS A 335 -17.95 10.67 -23.41
N PHE A 336 -17.06 9.76 -23.82
CA PHE A 336 -17.38 8.68 -24.75
C PHE A 336 -18.30 7.65 -24.11
N LEU A 337 -18.00 7.26 -22.87
CA LEU A 337 -18.89 6.42 -22.06
C LEU A 337 -20.25 7.09 -21.88
N THR A 338 -20.27 8.39 -21.53
CA THR A 338 -21.53 9.12 -21.37
C THR A 338 -22.36 9.11 -22.65
N LYS A 339 -21.73 9.33 -23.81
CA LYS A 339 -22.41 9.29 -25.12
C LYS A 339 -22.87 7.89 -25.49
N HIS A 340 -22.05 6.87 -25.22
CA HIS A 340 -22.39 5.48 -25.51
C HIS A 340 -23.57 4.98 -24.65
N TYR A 341 -23.62 5.32 -23.37
CA TYR A 341 -24.72 4.87 -22.49
C TYR A 341 -25.87 5.86 -22.36
N ASN A 342 -25.72 7.07 -22.93
CA ASN A 342 -26.61 8.20 -22.70
C ASN A 342 -26.87 8.46 -21.21
N LYS A 343 -25.83 8.32 -20.40
CA LYS A 343 -25.89 8.42 -18.94
C LYS A 343 -24.54 8.90 -18.38
N PRO A 344 -24.50 9.86 -17.44
CA PRO A 344 -23.25 10.30 -16.84
C PRO A 344 -22.55 9.17 -16.08
N CYS A 345 -21.21 9.21 -16.05
CA CYS A 345 -20.35 8.17 -15.52
C CYS A 345 -20.17 8.28 -14.01
N PHE A 346 -20.10 7.14 -13.33
CA PHE A 346 -19.47 7.06 -12.03
C PHE A 346 -17.94 6.97 -12.25
N VAL A 347 -17.19 7.91 -11.67
CA VAL A 347 -15.73 7.98 -11.87
C VAL A 347 -15.02 7.40 -10.65
N LEU A 348 -14.13 6.45 -10.88
CA LEU A 348 -13.30 5.80 -9.85
C LEU A 348 -11.84 6.06 -10.16
N ILE A 349 -11.10 6.63 -9.20
CA ILE A 349 -9.67 6.90 -9.34
C ILE A 349 -8.92 6.27 -8.17
N ASP A 350 -8.01 5.34 -8.44
CA ASP A 350 -7.17 4.70 -7.42
C ASP A 350 -5.79 5.35 -7.34
N GLU A 351 -5.23 5.42 -6.14
CA GLU A 351 -3.87 5.93 -5.85
C GLU A 351 -3.54 7.27 -6.52
N LEU A 352 -4.44 8.26 -6.42
CA LEU A 352 -4.31 9.55 -7.12
C LEU A 352 -2.97 10.25 -6.85
N ASP A 353 -2.46 10.11 -5.63
CA ASP A 353 -1.21 10.70 -5.18
C ASP A 353 0.04 9.93 -5.62
N SER A 354 -0.07 8.84 -6.39
CA SER A 354 1.10 8.11 -6.88
C SER A 354 1.97 8.93 -7.85
N LEU A 355 1.41 9.93 -8.54
CA LEU A 355 2.16 10.81 -9.44
C LEU A 355 2.77 12.03 -8.72
N THR A 356 2.37 12.28 -7.47
CA THR A 356 2.89 13.38 -6.62
C THR A 356 3.79 12.90 -5.50
N ILE A 357 3.55 11.69 -4.98
CA ILE A 357 4.46 10.95 -4.08
C ILE A 357 5.60 10.42 -4.94
N THR A 358 6.51 11.31 -5.31
CA THR A 358 7.77 10.88 -5.88
C THR A 358 8.67 10.50 -4.73
N GLY A 359 9.00 9.21 -4.70
CA GLY A 359 10.03 8.65 -3.83
C GLY A 359 11.42 9.23 -4.08
N ILE A 360 11.56 10.39 -4.73
CA ILE A 360 12.79 11.13 -4.93
C ILE A 360 12.35 12.61 -5.00
N ILE A 361 12.30 13.36 -3.90
CA ILE A 361 12.33 14.83 -4.03
C ILE A 361 13.79 15.18 -4.33
N ALA A 362 14.24 14.87 -5.54
CA ALA A 362 15.44 15.49 -6.08
C ALA A 362 15.13 16.98 -6.27
N GLU A 363 16.13 17.85 -6.15
CA GLU A 363 15.96 19.29 -6.39
C GLU A 363 15.29 19.58 -7.75
N THR A 364 15.49 18.68 -8.73
CA THR A 364 14.82 18.71 -10.04
C THR A 364 13.30 18.61 -9.95
N LEU A 365 12.76 17.74 -9.09
CA LEU A 365 11.31 17.56 -8.91
C LEU A 365 10.67 18.70 -8.15
N VAL A 366 11.40 19.40 -7.27
CA VAL A 366 10.91 20.64 -6.64
C VAL A 366 10.68 21.72 -7.70
N THR A 367 11.60 21.81 -8.66
CA THR A 367 11.52 22.75 -9.77
C THR A 367 10.31 22.43 -10.67
N ASP A 368 10.09 21.14 -10.98
CA ASP A 368 8.98 20.68 -11.80
C ASP A 368 7.62 20.59 -11.07
N TYR A 369 7.62 20.63 -9.73
CA TYR A 369 6.44 20.39 -8.90
C TYR A 369 5.25 21.26 -9.30
N LYS A 370 5.50 22.54 -9.59
CA LYS A 370 4.46 23.47 -10.04
C LYS A 370 3.81 23.00 -11.35
N ASN A 371 4.61 22.56 -12.32
CA ASN A 371 4.12 22.08 -13.62
C ASN A 371 3.34 20.76 -13.45
N ILE A 372 3.86 19.84 -12.65
CA ILE A 372 3.19 18.57 -12.30
C ILE A 372 1.83 18.86 -11.65
N PHE A 373 1.79 19.72 -10.63
CA PHE A 373 0.56 20.05 -9.94
C PHE A 373 -0.47 20.72 -10.86
N VAL A 374 -0.05 21.69 -11.69
CA VAL A 374 -0.94 22.35 -12.65
C VAL A 374 -1.51 21.34 -13.65
N PHE A 375 -0.67 20.44 -14.17
CA PHE A 375 -1.10 19.37 -15.05
C PHE A 375 -2.11 18.44 -14.36
N LEU A 376 -1.81 17.94 -13.17
CA LEU A 376 -2.70 17.06 -12.41
C LEU A 376 -4.03 17.73 -12.07
N LYS A 377 -4.01 19.01 -11.70
CA LYS A 377 -5.23 19.79 -11.48
C LYS A 377 -6.05 19.96 -12.77
N GLN A 378 -5.38 20.17 -13.91
CA GLN A 378 -6.04 20.27 -15.22
C GLN A 378 -6.72 18.96 -15.62
N ILE A 379 -6.05 17.81 -15.46
CA ILE A 379 -6.62 16.52 -15.83
C ILE A 379 -7.79 16.12 -14.94
N LEU A 380 -7.87 16.57 -13.68
CA LEU A 380 -8.97 16.30 -12.76
C LEU A 380 -10.13 17.29 -12.88
N ALA A 381 -9.92 18.41 -13.59
CA ALA A 381 -10.93 19.47 -13.70
C ALA A 381 -12.26 19.01 -14.33
N PHE A 382 -12.30 17.90 -15.07
CA PHE A 382 -13.55 17.37 -15.63
C PHE A 382 -14.48 16.79 -14.57
N LEU A 383 -14.00 16.47 -13.37
CA LEU A 383 -14.82 15.89 -12.30
C LEU A 383 -15.97 16.82 -11.86
N LYS A 384 -15.84 18.13 -12.07
CA LYS A 384 -16.91 19.13 -11.82
C LYS A 384 -18.04 19.09 -12.86
N ASN A 385 -17.88 18.37 -13.96
CA ASN A 385 -18.81 18.43 -15.08
C ASN A 385 -20.03 17.53 -14.87
N ASN A 386 -21.17 18.12 -14.53
CA ASN A 386 -22.44 17.42 -14.29
C ASN A 386 -23.02 16.71 -15.52
N LYS A 387 -22.61 17.07 -16.73
CA LYS A 387 -23.11 16.41 -17.95
C LYS A 387 -22.50 15.02 -18.16
N TYR A 388 -21.26 14.83 -17.73
CA TYR A 388 -20.51 13.59 -17.98
C TYR A 388 -20.18 12.80 -16.71
N VAL A 389 -20.11 13.46 -15.56
CA VAL A 389 -19.80 12.82 -14.28
C VAL A 389 -21.07 12.82 -13.44
N TYR A 390 -21.48 11.66 -12.95
CA TYR A 390 -22.56 11.51 -11.98
C TYR A 390 -22.01 11.77 -10.59
N ARG A 391 -21.04 10.94 -10.18
CA ARG A 391 -20.31 11.01 -8.90
C ARG A 391 -18.87 10.51 -9.09
N ALA A 392 -17.94 10.97 -8.26
CA ALA A 392 -16.57 10.49 -8.21
C ALA A 392 -16.22 9.84 -6.87
N PHE A 393 -15.43 8.77 -6.87
CA PHE A 393 -14.83 8.21 -5.67
C PHE A 393 -13.33 7.99 -5.92
N VAL A 394 -12.50 8.60 -5.10
CA VAL A 394 -11.06 8.69 -5.29
C VAL A 394 -10.36 8.14 -4.06
N THR A 395 -9.23 7.47 -4.25
CA THR A 395 -8.39 7.00 -3.14
C THR A 395 -6.99 7.63 -3.20
N GLY A 396 -6.33 7.70 -2.06
CA GLY A 396 -4.92 8.03 -1.95
C GLY A 396 -4.35 7.70 -0.56
N LYS A 397 -3.10 8.09 -0.32
CA LYS A 397 -2.40 7.93 0.96
C LYS A 397 -2.30 9.26 1.72
N SER A 398 -2.04 10.36 1.02
CA SER A 398 -1.74 11.66 1.62
C SER A 398 -2.78 12.73 1.26
N VAL A 399 -3.30 13.39 2.28
CA VAL A 399 -4.15 14.57 2.12
C VAL A 399 -3.34 15.69 1.49
N TYR A 400 -2.11 15.93 1.95
CA TYR A 400 -1.25 17.00 1.42
C TYR A 400 -1.10 16.92 -0.09
N ASN A 401 -0.85 15.71 -0.61
CA ASN A 401 -0.57 15.47 -2.02
C ASN A 401 -1.80 15.49 -2.92
N ILE A 402 -3.00 15.36 -2.35
CA ILE A 402 -4.28 15.40 -3.08
C ILE A 402 -4.96 16.76 -2.93
N HIS A 403 -4.75 17.42 -1.80
CA HIS A 403 -5.38 18.67 -1.47
C HIS A 403 -4.98 19.78 -2.45
N GLY A 404 -5.97 20.38 -3.10
CA GLY A 404 -5.78 21.37 -4.16
C GLY A 404 -5.68 20.81 -5.58
N LEU A 405 -5.48 19.49 -5.75
CA LEU A 405 -5.58 18.81 -7.05
C LEU A 405 -7.03 18.55 -7.43
N VAL A 406 -7.80 18.01 -6.48
CA VAL A 406 -9.22 17.70 -6.69
C VAL A 406 -10.07 18.98 -6.66
N PRO A 407 -11.12 19.09 -7.49
CA PRO A 407 -12.05 20.21 -7.43
C PRO A 407 -12.74 20.32 -6.07
N SER A 408 -13.08 21.54 -5.63
CA SER A 408 -13.73 21.82 -4.34
C SER A 408 -15.09 21.15 -4.14
N CYS A 409 -15.74 20.67 -5.20
CA CYS A 409 -16.97 19.88 -5.09
C CYS A 409 -16.73 18.43 -4.64
N ILE A 410 -15.46 18.00 -4.53
CA ILE A 410 -15.07 16.68 -4.05
C ILE A 410 -14.61 16.82 -2.60
N GLU A 411 -15.29 16.14 -1.70
CA GLU A 411 -14.97 16.17 -0.27
C GLU A 411 -13.82 15.21 0.04
N ILE A 412 -12.81 15.68 0.75
CA ILE A 412 -11.71 14.85 1.24
C ILE A 412 -12.06 14.34 2.63
N GLN A 413 -11.97 13.03 2.82
CA GLN A 413 -12.18 12.33 4.08
C GLN A 413 -10.85 11.70 4.52
N PRO A 414 -10.07 12.40 5.36
CA PRO A 414 -8.78 11.90 5.82
C PRO A 414 -8.91 10.69 6.73
N PHE A 415 -8.03 9.70 6.59
CA PHE A 415 -8.00 8.56 7.52
C PHE A 415 -7.88 8.96 8.97
N SER A 416 -7.13 10.03 9.30
CA SER A 416 -6.97 10.52 10.67
C SER A 416 -8.31 10.92 11.32
N ASN A 417 -9.32 11.27 10.52
CA ASN A 417 -10.56 11.86 10.99
C ASN A 417 -11.63 10.78 11.26
N PHE A 418 -12.64 11.17 12.03
CA PHE A 418 -13.87 10.40 12.19
C PHE A 418 -14.88 10.82 11.12
N HIS A 419 -15.35 9.86 10.31
CA HIS A 419 -16.31 10.11 9.23
C HIS A 419 -17.12 8.85 8.88
N GLY A 420 -18.11 8.99 8.01
CA GLY A 420 -19.00 7.88 7.60
C GLY A 420 -18.25 6.65 7.07
N PHE A 421 -17.08 6.86 6.45
CA PHE A 421 -16.28 5.78 5.87
C PHE A 421 -15.32 5.07 6.85
N THR A 422 -15.24 5.50 8.11
CA THR A 422 -14.18 5.08 9.06
C THR A 422 -14.08 3.57 9.23
N ASP A 423 -15.21 2.86 9.25
CA ASP A 423 -15.23 1.41 9.50
C ASP A 423 -14.78 0.57 8.29
N PHE A 424 -14.63 1.17 7.10
CA PHE A 424 -14.37 0.42 5.87
C PHE A 424 -12.89 0.34 5.49
N PHE A 425 -12.02 1.10 6.16
CA PHE A 425 -10.58 1.12 5.88
C PHE A 425 -9.81 0.67 7.12
N GLY A 426 -9.57 -0.64 7.20
CA GLY A 426 -9.06 -1.33 8.39
C GLY A 426 -10.08 -2.31 8.98
N LEU A 427 -9.83 -2.79 10.20
CA LEU A 427 -10.71 -3.72 10.91
C LEU A 427 -11.30 -3.06 12.16
N THR A 428 -12.60 -3.21 12.35
CA THR A 428 -13.25 -2.88 13.63
C THR A 428 -12.98 -3.97 14.67
N ASN A 429 -13.23 -3.68 15.95
CA ASN A 429 -13.15 -4.69 17.03
C ASN A 429 -13.96 -5.95 16.72
N ASN A 430 -15.20 -5.80 16.25
CA ASN A 430 -16.08 -6.93 15.95
C ASN A 430 -15.55 -7.79 14.78
N GLU A 431 -14.94 -7.15 13.78
CA GLU A 431 -14.37 -7.87 12.64
C GLU A 431 -13.06 -8.58 13.00
N LEU A 432 -12.24 -7.95 13.86
CA LEU A 432 -11.07 -8.59 14.45
C LEU A 432 -11.50 -9.85 15.23
N GLU A 433 -12.47 -9.73 16.14
CA GLU A 433 -13.00 -10.86 16.91
C GLU A 433 -13.62 -11.94 16.03
N TYR A 434 -14.33 -11.55 14.97
CA TYR A 434 -14.88 -12.48 13.99
C TYR A 434 -13.78 -13.29 13.28
N LEU A 435 -12.71 -12.63 12.85
CA LEU A 435 -11.58 -13.32 12.21
C LEU A 435 -10.90 -14.31 13.17
N PHE A 436 -10.68 -13.95 14.43
CA PHE A 436 -10.03 -14.84 15.42
C PHE A 436 -10.89 -16.05 15.82
N LYS A 437 -12.21 -16.01 15.58
CA LYS A 437 -13.12 -17.13 15.81
C LYS A 437 -13.15 -18.15 14.66
N LYS A 438 -12.53 -17.84 13.51
CA LYS A 438 -12.53 -18.73 12.34
C LYS A 438 -11.59 -19.94 12.58
N PRO A 439 -12.11 -21.18 12.60
CA PRO A 439 -11.29 -22.37 12.87
C PRO A 439 -10.23 -22.62 11.77
N GLU A 440 -10.45 -22.12 10.56
CA GLU A 440 -9.57 -22.29 9.40
C GLU A 440 -8.17 -21.71 9.63
N PHE A 441 -8.04 -20.67 10.47
CA PHE A 441 -6.76 -20.01 10.71
C PHE A 441 -5.87 -20.75 11.71
N LYS A 442 -6.42 -21.65 12.54
CA LYS A 442 -5.69 -22.39 13.58
C LYS A 442 -4.79 -21.45 14.41
N VAL A 443 -5.37 -20.35 14.89
CA VAL A 443 -4.64 -19.27 15.55
C VAL A 443 -4.01 -19.78 16.85
N VAL A 444 -2.72 -19.51 17.03
CA VAL A 444 -1.97 -19.85 18.26
C VAL A 444 -1.89 -18.65 19.22
N THR A 445 -1.89 -17.43 18.69
CA THR A 445 -1.82 -16.19 19.47
C THR A 445 -3.20 -15.74 19.94
N THR A 446 -3.29 -15.19 21.14
CA THR A 446 -4.55 -14.65 21.67
C THR A 446 -4.90 -13.32 21.02
N ILE A 447 -6.20 -12.98 21.00
CA ILE A 447 -6.64 -11.68 20.50
C ILE A 447 -6.17 -10.54 21.41
N GLU A 448 -6.01 -10.81 22.71
CA GLU A 448 -5.49 -9.86 23.70
C GLU A 448 -4.03 -9.48 23.40
N GLU A 449 -3.16 -10.46 23.12
CA GLU A 449 -1.77 -10.21 22.71
C GLU A 449 -1.71 -9.38 21.42
N VAL A 450 -2.58 -9.68 20.45
CA VAL A 450 -2.66 -8.95 19.19
C VAL A 450 -3.14 -7.52 19.41
N LYS A 451 -4.14 -7.30 20.25
CA LYS A 451 -4.61 -5.96 20.64
C LYS A 451 -3.53 -5.19 21.39
N ALA A 452 -2.74 -5.84 22.23
CA ALA A 452 -1.63 -5.22 22.97
C ALA A 452 -0.49 -4.78 22.05
N TYR A 453 -0.08 -5.63 21.10
CA TYR A 453 1.04 -5.34 20.20
C TYR A 453 0.69 -4.39 19.05
N TYR A 454 -0.39 -4.69 18.32
CA TYR A 454 -0.77 -3.94 17.12
C TYR A 454 -1.63 -2.70 17.43
N GLY A 455 -2.22 -2.61 18.62
CA GLY A 455 -3.03 -1.46 19.04
C GLY A 455 -4.15 -1.10 18.05
N ALA A 456 -4.81 0.04 18.29
CA ALA A 456 -5.82 0.56 17.38
C ALA A 456 -5.59 2.04 17.10
N TYR A 457 -5.88 2.43 15.86
CA TYR A 457 -5.95 3.82 15.44
C TYR A 457 -7.26 4.39 15.95
N ASN A 458 -7.15 5.34 16.89
CA ASN A 458 -8.31 5.97 17.48
C ASN A 458 -8.84 7.06 16.54
N LYS A 459 -10.11 6.95 16.16
CA LYS A 459 -10.84 7.96 15.40
C LYS A 459 -11.81 8.62 16.37
N ILE A 460 -11.66 9.91 16.58
CA ILE A 460 -12.43 10.64 17.58
C ILE A 460 -13.19 11.76 16.86
N ASP A 461 -14.51 11.75 16.99
CA ASP A 461 -15.36 12.83 16.55
C ASP A 461 -15.23 14.01 17.51
N VAL A 462 -14.93 15.19 16.98
CA VAL A 462 -14.64 16.38 17.79
C VAL A 462 -15.86 16.84 18.57
N LEU A 463 -17.04 16.78 17.95
CA LEU A 463 -18.28 17.38 18.43
C LEU A 463 -19.01 16.43 19.39
N THR A 464 -19.22 15.20 18.95
CA THR A 464 -19.98 14.17 19.69
C THR A 464 -19.13 13.40 20.68
N LYS A 465 -17.79 13.53 20.61
CA LYS A 465 -16.82 12.70 21.34
C LYS A 465 -16.95 11.19 21.06
N ALA A 466 -17.67 10.81 19.99
CA ALA A 466 -17.74 9.44 19.56
C ALA A 466 -16.34 8.92 19.20
N LYS A 467 -16.03 7.69 19.63
CA LYS A 467 -14.73 7.07 19.41
C LYS A 467 -14.89 5.75 18.66
N LYS A 468 -14.07 5.56 17.64
CA LYS A 468 -13.91 4.28 16.93
C LYS A 468 -12.47 3.83 16.99
N GLN A 469 -12.28 2.52 17.09
CA GLN A 469 -10.98 1.86 17.10
C GLN A 469 -10.85 1.04 15.83
N ILE A 470 -9.85 1.39 15.02
CA ILE A 470 -9.58 0.75 13.74
C ILE A 470 -8.21 0.08 13.82
N TYR A 471 -8.16 -1.21 13.59
CA TYR A 471 -6.95 -2.02 13.56
C TYR A 471 -6.41 -2.08 12.13
N CYS A 472 -5.08 -2.16 12.01
CA CYS A 472 -4.43 -2.34 10.73
C CYS A 472 -4.78 -3.71 10.15
N MET A 473 -5.53 -3.73 9.03
CA MET A 473 -5.96 -4.97 8.39
C MET A 473 -4.77 -5.83 7.95
N TRP A 474 -3.73 -5.20 7.41
CA TRP A 474 -2.54 -5.88 6.93
C TRP A 474 -1.82 -6.68 8.01
N SER A 475 -1.54 -6.03 9.15
CA SER A 475 -0.81 -6.66 10.25
C SER A 475 -1.62 -7.82 10.84
N VAL A 476 -2.92 -7.60 11.08
CA VAL A 476 -3.83 -8.63 11.61
C VAL A 476 -3.93 -9.84 10.68
N LEU A 477 -4.11 -9.64 9.37
CA LEU A 477 -4.20 -10.77 8.44
C LEU A 477 -2.87 -11.54 8.35
N ASN A 478 -1.71 -10.87 8.49
CA ASN A 478 -0.42 -11.56 8.56
C ASN A 478 -0.26 -12.38 9.84
N VAL A 479 -0.75 -11.90 10.99
CA VAL A 479 -0.80 -12.71 12.21
C VAL A 479 -1.61 -13.98 11.99
N LEU A 480 -2.79 -13.87 11.36
CA LEU A 480 -3.63 -15.03 11.10
C LEU A 480 -2.99 -16.00 10.10
N LYS A 481 -2.29 -15.48 9.08
CA LYS A 481 -1.58 -16.30 8.09
C LYS A 481 -0.37 -17.03 8.70
N ARG A 482 0.46 -16.31 9.46
CA ARG A 482 1.75 -16.79 9.96
C ARG A 482 1.70 -17.33 11.38
N ARG A 483 0.56 -17.16 12.05
CA ARG A 483 0.25 -17.64 13.41
C ARG A 483 1.23 -17.15 14.46
N ARG A 484 1.76 -15.94 14.28
CA ARG A 484 2.72 -15.32 15.21
C ARG A 484 2.60 -13.81 15.18
N ILE A 485 3.02 -13.17 16.28
CA ILE A 485 3.19 -11.73 16.34
C ILE A 485 4.58 -11.39 15.80
N ASP A 486 4.63 -10.43 14.88
CA ASP A 486 5.86 -9.87 14.33
C ASP A 486 5.60 -8.46 13.78
N ASN A 487 6.66 -7.77 13.37
CA ASN A 487 6.53 -6.54 12.62
C ASN A 487 6.20 -6.84 11.15
N TYR A 488 4.93 -6.64 10.78
CA TYR A 488 4.41 -6.78 9.41
C TYR A 488 4.23 -5.43 8.71
N TRP A 489 4.36 -4.34 9.45
CA TRP A 489 4.33 -2.99 8.95
C TRP A 489 5.73 -2.48 8.67
N GLN A 490 6.13 -2.57 7.41
CA GLN A 490 7.34 -1.89 6.95
C GLN A 490 6.98 -1.09 5.71
N ASP A 491 7.00 0.23 5.85
CA ASP A 491 7.00 1.13 4.70
C ASP A 491 8.37 1.77 4.61
N PHE A 492 9.03 1.62 3.48
CA PHE A 492 10.30 2.27 3.21
C PHE A 492 10.14 3.12 1.96
N GLY A 493 10.57 4.37 2.06
CA GLY A 493 10.42 5.39 1.04
C GLY A 493 11.24 6.60 1.42
N THR A 494 11.61 7.44 0.46
CA THR A 494 12.52 8.58 0.72
C THR A 494 12.00 9.58 1.74
N PHE A 495 10.69 9.62 1.99
CA PHE A 495 10.15 10.39 3.10
C PHE A 495 10.81 10.02 4.44
N PHE A 496 11.10 8.74 4.68
CA PHE A 496 11.75 8.27 5.90
C PHE A 496 13.25 8.56 5.95
N CYS A 497 13.92 8.86 4.82
CA CYS A 497 15.30 9.36 4.82
C CYS A 497 15.47 10.59 5.70
N ASN A 498 14.41 11.38 5.85
CA ASN A 498 14.42 12.57 6.68
C ASN A 498 14.70 12.26 8.17
N PHE A 499 14.56 11.00 8.61
CA PHE A 499 14.95 10.59 9.97
C PHE A 499 16.49 10.60 10.19
N SER A 500 17.28 10.71 9.12
CA SER A 500 18.72 10.97 9.21
C SER A 500 19.04 12.42 9.61
N VAL A 501 18.11 13.36 9.45
CA VAL A 501 18.30 14.76 9.82
C VAL A 501 18.27 14.88 11.35
N PRO A 502 19.30 15.44 12.02
CA PRO A 502 19.41 15.43 13.48
C PRO A 502 18.19 16.01 14.22
N SER A 503 17.62 17.09 13.69
CA SER A 503 16.44 17.74 14.27
C SER A 503 15.18 16.88 14.18
N ILE A 504 14.99 16.14 13.08
CA ILE A 504 13.89 15.18 12.92
C ILE A 504 14.11 13.96 13.80
N ARG A 505 15.34 13.42 13.81
CA ARG A 505 15.71 12.27 14.64
C ARG A 505 15.38 12.52 16.12
N SER A 506 15.83 13.65 16.65
CA SER A 506 15.55 14.03 18.05
C SER A 506 14.05 14.11 18.35
N ILE A 507 13.24 14.59 17.40
CA ILE A 507 11.78 14.62 17.55
C ILE A 507 11.18 13.21 17.55
N MET A 508 11.65 12.33 16.68
CA MET A 508 11.19 10.95 16.64
C MET A 508 11.60 10.16 17.89
N GLU A 509 12.81 10.40 18.43
CA GLU A 509 13.27 9.83 19.71
C GLU A 509 12.38 10.28 20.89
N LYS A 510 11.96 11.55 20.92
CA LYS A 510 10.98 12.04 21.91
C LYS A 510 9.63 11.33 21.80
N LEU A 511 9.14 11.11 20.58
CA LEU A 511 7.91 10.34 20.35
C LEU A 511 8.06 8.88 20.79
N LEU A 512 9.23 8.27 20.58
CA LEU A 512 9.57 6.94 21.12
C LEU A 512 9.61 6.95 22.65
N ALA A 513 10.05 8.04 23.29
CA ALA A 513 9.97 8.21 24.74
C ALA A 513 8.55 8.51 25.26
N ASN A 514 7.52 8.44 24.42
CA ASN A 514 6.11 8.75 24.73
C ASN A 514 5.84 10.22 25.08
N GLU A 515 6.72 11.15 24.68
CA GLU A 515 6.43 12.57 24.80
C GLU A 515 5.28 12.96 23.86
N SER A 516 4.30 13.70 24.38
CA SER A 516 3.16 14.17 23.58
C SER A 516 3.53 15.47 22.85
N ILE A 517 3.42 15.45 21.53
CA ILE A 517 3.69 16.63 20.69
C ILE A 517 2.37 17.21 20.20
N VAL A 518 2.26 18.55 20.22
CA VAL A 518 1.11 19.27 19.67
C VAL A 518 1.37 19.58 18.20
N VAL A 519 0.40 19.24 17.35
CA VAL A 519 0.48 19.47 15.90
C VAL A 519 -0.76 20.18 15.41
N MET A 520 -0.56 21.08 14.44
CA MET A 520 -1.63 21.68 13.67
C MET A 520 -1.95 20.79 12.46
N PHE A 521 -3.17 20.29 12.40
CA PHE A 521 -3.64 19.46 11.30
C PHE A 521 -3.91 20.29 10.05
N TYR A 522 -3.81 19.68 8.88
CA TYR A 522 -4.25 20.33 7.65
C TYR A 522 -5.73 20.71 7.74
N ASP A 523 -6.02 21.97 7.41
CA ASP A 523 -7.38 22.36 7.11
C ASP A 523 -7.80 21.72 5.77
N SER A 524 -8.67 20.72 5.85
CA SER A 524 -9.23 20.04 4.67
C SER A 524 -10.44 20.78 4.09
N THR A 525 -10.86 21.90 4.69
CA THR A 525 -12.04 22.68 4.29
C THR A 525 -11.69 23.83 3.36
N GLU A 526 -10.47 24.37 3.43
CA GLU A 526 -10.01 25.45 2.55
C GLU A 526 -9.21 24.94 1.35
N SER A 527 -9.78 25.06 0.16
CA SER A 527 -9.07 24.77 -1.10
C SER A 527 -7.79 25.61 -1.22
N LYS A 528 -6.62 24.97 -1.10
CA LYS A 528 -5.33 25.59 -1.47
C LYS A 528 -5.39 26.09 -2.91
N THR A 529 -5.32 27.41 -3.09
CA THR A 529 -5.34 28.06 -4.41
C THR A 529 -4.02 27.84 -5.17
N TYR A 530 -2.90 27.69 -4.45
CA TYR A 530 -1.56 27.53 -5.01
C TYR A 530 -0.84 26.26 -4.52
N PRO A 531 -0.08 25.56 -5.38
CA PRO A 531 0.75 24.45 -4.96
C PRO A 531 1.84 24.92 -4.01
N THR A 532 1.88 24.37 -2.80
CA THR A 532 3.06 24.43 -1.94
C THR A 532 3.91 23.20 -2.24
N PRO A 533 5.16 23.34 -2.71
CA PRO A 533 6.05 22.19 -2.82
C PRO A 533 6.33 21.62 -1.42
N PRO A 534 6.51 20.29 -1.31
CA PRO A 534 6.93 19.69 -0.06
C PRO A 534 8.27 20.30 0.40
N PRO A 535 8.45 20.57 1.71
CA PRO A 535 9.71 21.07 2.23
C PRO A 535 10.83 20.06 2.00
N VAL A 536 12.00 20.55 1.59
CA VAL A 536 13.23 19.76 1.50
C VAL A 536 13.97 19.90 2.82
N PHE A 537 14.15 18.79 3.53
CA PHE A 537 14.88 18.76 4.79
C PHE A 537 16.37 18.58 4.50
N LYS A 538 17.19 19.56 4.87
CA LYS A 538 18.63 19.48 4.65
C LYS A 538 19.33 18.79 5.83
N PRO A 539 20.34 17.95 5.61
CA PRO A 539 21.08 17.28 6.70
C PRO A 539 21.72 18.25 7.72
N SER A 540 22.06 19.47 7.28
CA SER A 540 22.66 20.51 8.12
C SER A 540 21.65 21.38 8.89
N GLU A 541 20.34 21.13 8.78
CA GLU A 541 19.32 21.92 9.47
C GLU A 541 19.18 21.54 10.94
N ASN A 542 19.74 22.38 11.81
CA ASN A 542 19.65 22.23 13.26
C ASN A 542 18.25 22.60 13.82
N HIS A 543 17.48 23.43 13.10
CA HIS A 543 16.14 23.86 13.52
C HIS A 543 15.15 23.82 12.36
N LEU A 544 14.03 23.15 12.57
CA LEU A 544 12.92 23.11 11.62
C LEU A 544 11.93 24.23 11.93
N ASN A 545 11.50 24.94 10.88
CA ASN A 545 10.42 25.90 11.03
C ASN A 545 9.07 25.17 11.28
N LYS A 546 8.09 25.91 11.81
CA LYS A 546 6.76 25.39 12.15
C LYS A 546 6.05 24.71 10.97
N ASN A 547 6.20 25.23 9.76
CA ASN A 547 5.54 24.68 8.57
C ASN A 547 6.13 23.33 8.15
N SER A 548 7.46 23.19 8.22
CA SER A 548 8.16 21.94 7.93
C SER A 548 7.81 20.85 8.96
N LEU A 549 7.68 21.23 10.24
CA LEU A 549 7.21 20.33 11.30
C LEU A 549 5.77 19.87 11.08
N ASN A 550 4.87 20.81 10.82
CA ASN A 550 3.47 20.49 10.52
C ASN A 550 3.37 19.57 9.30
N TYR A 551 4.16 19.81 8.24
CA TYR A 551 4.23 18.92 7.09
C TYR A 551 4.66 17.50 7.48
N LEU A 552 5.79 17.37 8.21
CA LEU A 552 6.32 16.08 8.65
C LEU A 552 5.26 15.29 9.43
N PHE A 553 4.63 15.91 10.43
CA PHE A 553 3.68 15.21 11.30
C PHE A 553 2.39 14.84 10.61
N ASN A 554 1.83 15.72 9.77
CA ASN A 554 0.63 15.38 9.02
C ASN A 554 0.90 14.27 7.99
N MET A 555 2.07 14.28 7.33
CA MET A 555 2.46 13.17 6.47
C MET A 555 2.59 11.85 7.25
N LEU A 556 3.18 11.86 8.44
CA LEU A 556 3.26 10.67 9.29
C LEU A 556 1.87 10.20 9.77
N LEU A 557 0.92 11.10 10.01
CA LEU A 557 -0.48 10.75 10.31
C LEU A 557 -1.17 10.09 9.12
N ASP A 558 -1.03 10.67 7.93
CA ASP A 558 -1.56 10.15 6.67
C ASP A 558 -1.01 8.74 6.36
N LEU A 559 0.28 8.53 6.63
CA LEU A 559 0.96 7.25 6.46
C LEU A 559 0.72 6.26 7.60
N GLY A 560 0.00 6.63 8.67
CA GLY A 560 -0.31 5.75 9.79
C GLY A 560 0.84 5.54 10.79
N TYR A 561 1.91 6.33 10.74
CA TYR A 561 2.99 6.27 11.73
C TYR A 561 2.67 7.01 13.02
N LEU A 562 1.64 7.86 13.00
CA LEU A 562 1.15 8.61 14.15
C LEU A 562 -0.36 8.48 14.28
N THR A 563 -0.86 8.72 15.48
CA THR A 563 -2.30 8.80 15.78
C THR A 563 -2.58 9.88 16.81
N CYS A 564 -3.79 10.41 16.82
CA CYS A 564 -4.23 11.37 17.83
C CYS A 564 -4.40 10.67 19.18
N SER A 565 -3.81 11.22 20.24
CA SER A 565 -3.98 10.73 21.61
C SER A 565 -5.29 11.22 22.24
N THR A 566 -5.76 12.39 21.83
CA THR A 566 -7.01 13.03 22.30
C THR A 566 -7.82 13.58 21.13
N ALA A 567 -9.06 14.01 21.39
CA ALA A 567 -9.86 14.72 20.41
C ALA A 567 -9.13 15.99 19.96
N SER A 568 -9.14 16.28 18.66
CA SER A 568 -8.59 17.53 18.16
C SER A 568 -9.41 18.73 18.68
N LEU A 569 -8.73 19.83 18.94
CA LEU A 569 -9.30 21.09 19.40
C LEU A 569 -9.32 22.07 18.23
N LEU A 570 -10.46 22.68 17.99
CA LEU A 570 -10.58 23.78 17.04
C LEU A 570 -9.99 25.05 17.67
N VAL A 571 -9.08 25.69 16.95
CA VAL A 571 -8.44 26.95 17.34
C VAL A 571 -8.56 27.92 16.17
N LEU A 572 -9.00 29.14 16.46
CA LEU A 572 -8.98 30.24 15.49
C LEU A 572 -7.54 30.64 15.23
N ASP A 573 -7.07 30.45 14.00
CA ASP A 573 -5.81 31.04 13.57
C ASP A 573 -6.04 32.53 13.36
N LEU A 574 -5.73 33.33 14.39
CA LEU A 574 -5.89 34.79 14.39
C LEU A 574 -5.14 35.49 13.24
N GLN A 575 -4.14 34.83 12.63
CA GLN A 575 -3.39 35.40 11.50
C GLN A 575 -4.10 35.21 10.16
N ASN A 576 -4.80 34.08 9.97
CA ASN A 576 -5.42 33.73 8.68
C ASN A 576 -6.95 33.75 8.70
N SER A 577 -7.58 33.99 9.87
CA SER A 577 -9.03 33.88 10.07
C SER A 577 -9.60 32.50 9.71
N THR A 578 -8.79 31.44 9.85
CA THR A 578 -9.15 30.06 9.49
C THR A 578 -9.36 29.19 10.73
N ASN A 579 -10.20 28.18 10.58
CA ASN A 579 -10.46 27.18 11.62
C ASN A 579 -9.38 26.10 11.56
N SER A 580 -8.33 26.27 12.35
CA SER A 580 -7.27 25.26 12.46
C SER A 580 -7.62 24.24 13.54
N TYR A 581 -7.26 22.97 13.31
CA TYR A 581 -7.38 21.93 14.32
C TYR A 581 -6.00 21.63 14.90
N ILE A 582 -5.88 21.64 16.22
CA ILE A 582 -4.68 21.14 16.90
C ILE A 582 -4.99 19.82 17.61
N GLY A 583 -4.00 18.95 17.70
CA GLY A 583 -4.13 17.73 18.48
C GLY A 583 -2.81 17.24 19.01
N TYR A 584 -2.89 16.46 20.08
CA TYR A 584 -1.75 15.73 20.60
C TYR A 584 -1.60 14.44 19.81
N ILE A 585 -0.37 14.17 19.39
CA ILE A 585 -0.05 12.99 18.60
C ILE A 585 0.90 12.07 19.36
N LYS A 586 0.87 10.79 19.00
CA LYS A 586 1.76 9.75 19.52
C LYS A 586 1.97 8.65 18.49
N ILE A 587 2.97 7.79 18.73
CA ILE A 587 3.12 6.52 18.02
C ILE A 587 1.92 5.61 18.37
N PRO A 588 1.27 4.97 17.38
CA PRO A 588 0.00 4.28 17.59
C PRO A 588 0.11 2.97 18.37
N ASN A 589 1.21 2.23 18.23
CA ASN A 589 1.36 0.87 18.76
C ASN A 589 2.84 0.41 18.74
N GLU A 590 3.10 -0.80 19.25
CA GLU A 590 4.44 -1.38 19.35
C GLU A 590 5.02 -1.81 18.00
N GLU A 591 4.17 -2.22 17.04
CA GLU A 591 4.61 -2.53 15.68
C GLU A 591 5.28 -1.32 15.00
N ILE A 592 4.61 -0.17 15.02
CA ILE A 592 5.14 1.09 14.47
C ILE A 592 6.32 1.58 15.28
N ARG A 593 6.31 1.41 16.61
CA ARG A 593 7.45 1.76 17.46
C ARG A 593 8.72 1.04 17.01
N HIS A 594 8.65 -0.29 16.85
CA HIS A 594 9.79 -1.08 16.38
C HIS A 594 10.26 -0.68 14.98
N ASP A 595 9.33 -0.36 14.08
CA ASP A 595 9.66 0.06 12.72
C ASP A 595 10.34 1.45 12.69
N VAL A 596 9.86 2.41 13.49
CA VAL A 596 10.49 3.74 13.64
C VAL A 596 11.88 3.61 14.26
N ASP A 597 12.02 2.84 15.32
CA ASP A 597 13.30 2.58 15.99
C ASP A 597 14.31 1.94 15.03
N SER A 598 13.87 0.91 14.29
CA SER A 598 14.68 0.27 13.25
C SER A 598 15.10 1.25 12.15
N LYS A 599 14.23 2.16 11.71
CA LYS A 599 14.56 3.18 10.71
C LYS A 599 15.61 4.17 11.23
N ILE A 600 15.48 4.62 12.47
CA ILE A 600 16.46 5.52 13.08
C ILE A 600 17.82 4.84 13.17
N ALA A 601 17.87 3.60 13.68
CA ALA A 601 19.10 2.82 13.80
C ALA A 601 19.79 2.55 12.45
N LEU A 602 19.01 2.38 11.37
CA LEU A 602 19.54 2.18 10.00
C LEU A 602 20.06 3.48 9.37
N LEU A 603 19.56 4.63 9.80
CA LEU A 603 19.85 5.95 9.23
C LEU A 603 20.81 6.80 10.10
N SER A 604 21.16 6.31 11.29
CA SER A 604 22.22 6.82 12.16
C SER A 604 23.57 6.21 11.77
#